data_AF-A0A9D1Z0U8-F1
#
_entry.id   AF-A0A9D1Z0U8-F1
#
_cell.length_a   1.000
_cell.length_b   1.000
_cell.length_c   1.000
_cell.angle_alpha   90.00
_cell.angle_beta   90.00
_cell.angle_gamma   90.00
#
_symmetry.space_group_name_H-M   'P 1'
#
loop_
_entity.id
_entity.type
_entity.pdbx_description
1 polymer ?
#
loop_
_entity_poly.entity_id
_entity_poly.type
_entity_poly.pdbx_seq_one_letter_code
_entity_poly.pdbx_strand_id
1 'polypeptide(L)'
;MAEKSLYNYRVEPQEVDFTLRATLASLGSSILNTAGVDAYGKGFGVDVLNADNHSWVLSRMAIEIDRRPEQYTDYTVATWISDYGRVLSTRNFTLTDAAGCEFGRAVTQWAMIDLTTRSAVDLSWVGREHEEAVVPVPPPAAMPRKIRSVTPTQRTEHRVVYSDIDFNRHVNTMRYIEMMLDMLPVELLTCEAPVRLDIHFLKECRFGQTLSVGCELRDRSALFEISADGATAAVRAGVEWQENRA
;
A
#
# COMPACT_ATOMS: atom_id res chain seq x y z
N MET A 1 0.92 -27.38 6.57
CA MET A 1 0.31 -26.07 6.89
C MET A 1 1.09 -25.04 6.10
N ALA A 2 0.43 -24.08 5.44
CA ALA A 2 1.17 -23.01 4.77
C ALA A 2 1.98 -22.20 5.77
N GLU A 3 3.15 -21.75 5.31
CA GLU A 3 4.07 -20.92 6.07
C GLU A 3 4.14 -19.54 5.44
N LYS A 4 4.70 -18.59 6.19
CA LYS A 4 5.01 -17.26 5.66
C LYS A 4 6.09 -17.39 4.58
N SER A 5 5.88 -16.75 3.44
CA SER A 5 6.91 -16.63 2.41
C SER A 5 7.86 -15.48 2.76
N LEU A 6 9.15 -15.67 2.56
CA LEU A 6 10.21 -14.71 2.92
C LEU A 6 10.93 -14.22 1.66
N TYR A 7 11.11 -12.91 1.56
CA TYR A 7 11.76 -12.26 0.42
C TYR A 7 12.80 -11.26 0.92
N ASN A 8 14.02 -11.37 0.41
CA ASN A 8 15.12 -10.50 0.81
C ASN A 8 15.21 -9.29 -0.13
N TYR A 9 15.45 -8.14 0.48
CA TYR A 9 15.61 -6.86 -0.18
C TYR A 9 16.84 -6.15 0.39
N ARG A 10 17.31 -5.16 -0.35
CA ARG A 10 18.36 -4.23 0.07
C ARG A 10 17.88 -2.83 -0.22
N VAL A 11 18.12 -1.89 0.70
CA VAL A 11 17.81 -0.48 0.47
C VAL A 11 18.80 0.10 -0.53
N GLU A 12 18.33 0.42 -1.73
CA GLU A 12 19.16 0.98 -2.80
C GLU A 12 19.23 2.52 -2.76
N PRO A 13 20.23 3.16 -3.39
CA PRO A 13 20.39 4.62 -3.37
C PRO A 13 19.18 5.42 -3.86
N GLN A 14 18.41 4.85 -4.79
CA GLN A 14 17.22 5.48 -5.37
C GLN A 14 15.98 5.34 -4.46
N GLU A 15 16.09 4.55 -3.40
CA GLU A 15 14.98 4.24 -2.48
C GLU A 15 14.99 5.12 -1.23
N VAL A 16 16.07 5.87 -1.00
CA VAL A 16 16.23 6.75 0.16
C VAL A 16 15.90 8.20 -0.14
N ASP A 17 15.45 8.94 0.88
CA ASP A 17 15.39 10.39 0.82
C ASP A 17 16.75 11.03 1.19
N PHE A 18 16.80 12.37 1.28
CA PHE A 18 18.02 13.09 1.62
C PHE A 18 18.52 12.87 3.07
N THR A 19 17.79 12.12 3.89
CA THR A 19 18.25 11.65 5.21
C THR A 19 18.96 10.30 5.14
N LEU A 20 19.15 9.74 3.94
CA LEU A 20 19.74 8.41 3.69
C LEU A 20 18.91 7.25 4.27
N ARG A 21 17.61 7.47 4.45
CA ARG A 21 16.65 6.50 4.97
C ARG A 21 15.64 6.12 3.89
N ALA A 22 15.24 4.86 3.84
CA ALA A 22 14.25 4.37 2.88
C ALA A 22 12.96 5.20 2.96
N THR A 23 12.41 5.57 1.80
CA THR A 23 11.14 6.30 1.69
C THR A 23 9.96 5.39 1.98
N LEU A 24 8.84 5.94 2.45
CA LEU A 24 7.61 5.16 2.62
C LEU A 24 7.11 4.56 1.30
N ALA A 25 7.32 5.26 0.18
CA ALA A 25 7.02 4.76 -1.16
C ALA A 25 7.89 3.55 -1.52
N SER A 26 9.20 3.58 -1.25
CA SER A 26 10.07 2.41 -1.53
C SER A 26 9.68 1.18 -0.70
N LEU A 27 9.42 1.34 0.60
CA LEU A 27 8.98 0.24 1.46
C LEU A 27 7.60 -0.29 1.04
N GLY A 28 6.69 0.62 0.67
CA GLY A 28 5.39 0.28 0.09
C GLY A 28 5.53 -0.52 -1.22
N SER A 29 6.49 -0.15 -2.07
CA SER A 29 6.81 -0.86 -3.31
C SER A 29 7.27 -2.30 -3.02
N SER A 30 8.19 -2.49 -2.08
CA SER A 30 8.65 -3.84 -1.68
C SER A 30 7.52 -4.71 -1.14
N ILE A 31 6.62 -4.12 -0.33
CA ILE A 31 5.43 -4.80 0.20
C ILE A 31 4.53 -5.28 -0.94
N LEU A 32 4.15 -4.39 -1.88
CA LEU A 32 3.23 -4.76 -2.97
C LEU A 32 3.89 -5.67 -4.01
N ASN A 33 5.19 -5.51 -4.27
CA ASN A 33 5.94 -6.42 -5.13
C ASN A 33 5.99 -7.83 -4.52
N THR A 34 6.28 -7.93 -3.23
CA THR A 34 6.24 -9.21 -2.48
C THR A 34 4.88 -9.88 -2.62
N ALA A 35 3.79 -9.11 -2.54
CA ALA A 35 2.43 -9.64 -2.73
C ALA A 35 2.23 -10.27 -4.12
N GLY A 36 2.71 -9.59 -5.16
CA GLY A 36 2.61 -10.05 -6.55
C GLY A 36 3.43 -11.30 -6.80
N VAL A 37 4.70 -11.32 -6.36
CA VAL A 37 5.60 -12.47 -6.53
C VAL A 37 5.08 -13.70 -5.76
N ASP A 38 4.59 -13.51 -4.54
CA ASP A 38 4.03 -14.62 -3.74
C ASP A 38 2.75 -15.19 -4.35
N ALA A 39 1.86 -14.32 -4.86
CA ALA A 39 0.63 -14.77 -5.53
C ALA A 39 0.94 -15.54 -6.82
N TYR A 40 1.89 -15.04 -7.63
CA TYR A 40 2.37 -15.72 -8.83
C TYR A 40 2.94 -17.10 -8.51
N GLY A 41 3.86 -17.20 -7.53
CA GLY A 41 4.48 -18.46 -7.13
C GLY A 41 3.50 -19.50 -6.58
N LYS A 42 2.34 -19.06 -6.07
CA LYS A 42 1.27 -19.92 -5.55
C LYS A 42 0.14 -20.18 -6.57
N GLY A 43 0.26 -19.71 -7.81
CA GLY A 43 -0.67 -20.00 -8.89
C GLY A 43 -1.97 -19.20 -8.89
N PHE A 44 -2.05 -18.09 -8.15
CA PHE A 44 -3.20 -17.18 -8.16
C PHE A 44 -2.78 -15.71 -8.38
N GLY A 45 -1.68 -15.54 -9.12
CA GLY A 45 -1.19 -14.25 -9.60
C GLY A 45 -2.15 -13.59 -10.59
N VAL A 46 -1.89 -12.31 -10.88
CA VAL A 46 -2.68 -11.51 -11.83
C VAL A 46 -2.66 -12.12 -13.23
N ASP A 47 -1.58 -12.79 -13.62
CA ASP A 47 -1.42 -13.47 -14.90
C ASP A 47 -2.40 -14.64 -15.08
N VAL A 48 -2.55 -15.48 -14.06
CA VAL A 48 -3.49 -16.62 -14.06
C VAL A 48 -4.92 -16.09 -14.11
N LEU A 49 -5.24 -15.11 -13.26
CA LEU A 49 -6.59 -14.55 -13.18
C LEU A 49 -7.02 -13.79 -14.43
N ASN A 50 -6.09 -13.07 -15.07
CA ASN A 50 -6.40 -12.34 -16.30
C ASN A 50 -6.81 -13.29 -17.43
N ALA A 51 -6.29 -14.54 -17.45
CA ALA A 51 -6.73 -15.56 -18.40
C ALA A 51 -8.21 -15.92 -18.22
N ASP A 52 -8.72 -15.82 -16.99
CA ASP A 52 -10.11 -16.05 -16.62
C ASP A 52 -10.95 -14.76 -16.53
N ASN A 53 -10.50 -13.65 -17.15
CA ASN A 53 -11.17 -12.34 -17.17
C ASN A 53 -11.32 -11.67 -15.78
N HIS A 54 -10.45 -12.03 -14.83
CA HIS A 54 -10.43 -11.48 -13.48
C HIS A 54 -9.12 -10.75 -13.17
N SER A 55 -9.14 -9.82 -12.23
CA SER A 55 -7.90 -9.20 -11.73
C SER A 55 -8.00 -8.75 -10.28
N TRP A 56 -6.86 -8.75 -9.59
CA TRP A 56 -6.74 -8.23 -8.22
C TRP A 56 -6.61 -6.70 -8.23
N VAL A 57 -7.39 -6.03 -7.41
CA VAL A 57 -7.28 -4.60 -7.14
C VAL A 57 -7.05 -4.35 -5.65
N LEU A 58 -6.04 -3.54 -5.34
CA LEU A 58 -5.76 -3.11 -3.97
C LEU A 58 -6.86 -2.15 -3.53
N SER A 59 -7.64 -2.54 -2.52
CA SER A 59 -8.72 -1.70 -1.99
C SER A 59 -8.23 -0.86 -0.81
N ARG A 60 -7.48 -1.47 0.12
CA ARG A 60 -6.98 -0.78 1.31
C ARG A 60 -5.59 -1.24 1.69
N MET A 61 -4.84 -0.33 2.31
CA MET A 61 -3.49 -0.58 2.78
C MET A 61 -3.27 0.15 4.11
N ALA A 62 -2.65 -0.53 5.07
CA ALA A 62 -2.10 0.06 6.27
C ALA A 62 -0.63 -0.35 6.37
N ILE A 63 0.25 0.62 6.59
CA ILE A 63 1.68 0.39 6.82
C ILE A 63 2.03 1.07 8.14
N GLU A 64 2.70 0.35 9.03
CA GLU A 64 3.35 0.92 10.21
C GLU A 64 4.85 0.67 10.08
N ILE A 65 5.64 1.74 10.20
CA ILE A 65 7.11 1.69 10.18
C ILE A 65 7.59 2.31 11.50
N ASP A 66 8.23 1.52 12.34
CA ASP A 66 8.77 1.98 13.62
C ASP A 66 10.07 2.76 13.40
N ARG A 67 10.90 2.30 12.46
CA ARG A 67 12.14 2.96 12.04
C ARG A 67 12.44 2.67 10.57
N ARG A 68 12.84 3.69 9.82
CA ARG A 68 13.21 3.54 8.41
C ARG A 68 14.64 2.98 8.29
N PRO A 69 14.87 1.91 7.50
CA PRO A 69 16.22 1.36 7.31
C PRO A 69 17.10 2.35 6.55
N GLU A 70 18.41 2.32 6.83
CA GLU A 70 19.41 3.16 6.17
C GLU A 70 19.77 2.60 4.79
N GLN A 71 20.27 3.47 3.93
CA GLN A 71 20.83 3.09 2.64
C GLN A 71 21.80 1.90 2.78
N TYR A 72 21.74 0.98 1.82
CA TYR A 72 22.55 -0.24 1.75
C TYR A 72 22.35 -1.26 2.87
N THR A 73 21.30 -1.11 3.68
CA THR A 73 20.92 -2.11 4.67
C THR A 73 20.07 -3.20 4.02
N ASP A 74 20.35 -4.46 4.34
CA ASP A 74 19.53 -5.60 3.94
C ASP A 74 18.34 -5.76 4.90
N TYR A 75 17.18 -6.16 4.37
CA TYR A 75 15.99 -6.47 5.14
C TYR A 75 15.19 -7.60 4.49
N THR A 76 14.31 -8.21 5.28
CA THR A 76 13.43 -9.29 4.81
C THR A 76 11.98 -8.87 4.95
N VAL A 77 11.20 -9.10 3.89
CA VAL A 77 9.74 -8.97 3.91
C VAL A 77 9.15 -10.37 4.00
N ALA A 78 8.41 -10.65 5.07
CA ALA A 78 7.57 -11.83 5.16
C ALA A 78 6.16 -11.49 4.68
N THR A 79 5.48 -12.39 3.98
CA THR A 79 4.07 -12.22 3.60
C THR A 79 3.25 -13.48 3.83
N TRP A 80 1.97 -13.29 4.14
CA TRP A 80 0.99 -14.36 4.20
C TRP A 80 -0.43 -13.85 4.01
N ILE A 81 -1.32 -14.73 3.59
CA ILE A 81 -2.76 -14.47 3.55
C ILE A 81 -3.35 -15.03 4.85
N SER A 82 -4.04 -14.20 5.62
CA SER A 82 -4.68 -14.65 6.87
C SER A 82 -6.16 -14.96 6.69
N ASP A 83 -6.79 -14.40 5.66
CA ASP A 83 -8.24 -14.53 5.48
C ASP A 83 -8.66 -14.30 4.01
N TYR A 84 -9.64 -15.09 3.57
CA TYR A 84 -10.43 -14.83 2.36
C TYR A 84 -11.87 -14.59 2.80
N GLY A 85 -12.23 -13.32 3.02
CA GLY A 85 -13.61 -12.93 3.19
C GLY A 85 -14.39 -13.06 1.88
N ARG A 86 -15.71 -12.84 1.93
CA ARG A 86 -16.57 -12.93 0.74
C ARG A 86 -16.19 -11.96 -0.39
N VAL A 87 -15.68 -10.78 -0.04
CA VAL A 87 -15.40 -9.69 -1.00
C VAL A 87 -13.93 -9.27 -0.99
N LEU A 88 -13.22 -9.48 0.13
CA LEU A 88 -11.85 -9.03 0.32
C LEU A 88 -10.98 -10.17 0.83
N SER A 89 -9.79 -10.31 0.23
CA SER A 89 -8.69 -11.09 0.80
C SER A 89 -7.82 -10.18 1.65
N THR A 90 -7.42 -10.66 2.83
CA THR A 90 -6.49 -9.95 3.70
C THR A 90 -5.09 -10.57 3.61
N ARG A 91 -4.14 -9.76 3.15
CA ARG A 91 -2.73 -10.14 3.05
C ARG A 91 -1.89 -9.25 3.96
N ASN A 92 -1.00 -9.89 4.72
CA ASN A 92 -0.22 -9.28 5.77
C ASN A 92 1.28 -9.35 5.46
N PHE A 93 2.02 -8.46 6.11
CA PHE A 93 3.46 -8.36 5.96
C PHE A 93 4.15 -7.97 7.26
N THR A 94 5.35 -8.48 7.46
CA THR A 94 6.31 -8.00 8.46
C THR A 94 7.64 -7.71 7.78
N LEU A 95 8.33 -6.68 8.23
CA LEU A 95 9.62 -6.25 7.72
C LEU A 95 10.64 -6.35 8.86
N THR A 96 11.68 -7.14 8.67
CA THR A 96 12.73 -7.38 9.67
C THR A 96 14.09 -6.99 9.13
N ASP A 97 14.95 -6.43 9.98
CA ASP A 97 16.35 -6.19 9.63
C ASP A 97 17.17 -7.49 9.61
N ALA A 98 18.46 -7.38 9.28
CA ALA A 98 19.39 -8.51 9.25
C ALA A 98 19.58 -9.22 10.60
N ALA A 99 19.26 -8.56 11.72
CA ALA A 99 19.28 -9.16 13.06
C ALA A 99 17.95 -9.89 13.39
N GLY A 100 16.96 -9.83 12.50
CA GLY A 100 15.62 -10.39 12.72
C GLY A 100 14.73 -9.49 13.56
N CYS A 101 15.12 -8.24 13.82
CA CYS A 101 14.29 -7.29 14.55
C CYS A 101 13.24 -6.69 13.60
N GLU A 102 11.95 -6.85 13.95
CA GLU A 102 10.87 -6.22 13.21
C GLU A 102 10.96 -4.69 13.34
N PHE A 103 10.93 -4.00 12.21
CA PHE A 103 10.87 -2.53 12.15
C PHE A 103 9.64 -2.02 11.40
N GLY A 104 8.85 -2.91 10.81
CA GLY A 104 7.66 -2.54 10.06
C GLY A 104 6.69 -3.69 9.84
N ARG A 105 5.45 -3.33 9.57
CA ARG A 105 4.33 -4.25 9.41
C ARG A 105 3.27 -3.63 8.51
N ALA A 106 2.58 -4.46 7.74
CA ALA A 106 1.52 -3.97 6.87
C ALA A 106 0.34 -4.95 6.77
N VAL A 107 -0.84 -4.38 6.54
CA VAL A 107 -2.09 -5.10 6.30
C VAL A 107 -2.73 -4.52 5.04
N THR A 108 -3.00 -5.37 4.06
CA THR A 108 -3.60 -4.98 2.78
C THR A 108 -4.88 -5.77 2.55
N GLN A 109 -5.85 -5.13 1.90
CA GLN A 109 -7.10 -5.75 1.50
C GLN A 109 -7.27 -5.64 -0.01
N TRP A 110 -7.51 -6.78 -0.64
CA TRP A 110 -7.59 -6.93 -2.08
C TRP A 110 -8.99 -7.41 -2.47
N ALA A 111 -9.59 -6.75 -3.46
CA ALA A 111 -10.80 -7.24 -4.10
C ALA A 111 -10.43 -7.85 -5.45
N MET A 112 -11.21 -8.82 -5.91
CA MET A 112 -11.14 -9.28 -7.29
C MET A 112 -12.25 -8.61 -8.09
N ILE A 113 -11.93 -8.16 -9.30
CA ILE A 113 -12.90 -7.60 -10.23
C ILE A 113 -12.96 -8.43 -11.51
N ASP A 114 -14.15 -8.49 -12.11
CA ASP A 114 -14.31 -8.93 -13.49
C ASP A 114 -13.89 -7.79 -14.42
N LEU A 115 -12.98 -8.05 -15.35
CA LEU A 115 -12.36 -7.02 -16.20
C LEU A 115 -13.33 -6.44 -17.25
N THR A 116 -14.38 -7.18 -17.60
CA THR A 116 -15.38 -6.76 -18.59
C THR A 116 -16.43 -5.86 -17.97
N THR A 117 -17.01 -6.27 -16.84
CA THR A 117 -18.09 -5.56 -16.12
C THR A 117 -17.56 -4.52 -15.13
N ARG A 118 -16.29 -4.65 -14.72
CA ARG A 118 -15.65 -3.86 -13.66
C ARG A 118 -16.35 -3.96 -12.31
N SER A 119 -17.02 -5.08 -12.06
CA SER A 119 -17.74 -5.36 -10.83
C SER A 119 -16.95 -6.30 -9.91
N ALA A 120 -17.18 -6.19 -8.59
CA ALA A 120 -16.51 -7.04 -7.62
C ALA A 120 -17.01 -8.49 -7.71
N VAL A 121 -16.10 -9.44 -7.57
CA VAL A 121 -16.38 -10.87 -7.64
C VAL A 121 -16.42 -11.47 -6.24
N ASP A 122 -17.32 -12.44 -6.04
CA ASP A 122 -17.41 -13.20 -4.80
C ASP A 122 -16.18 -14.10 -4.65
N LEU A 123 -15.37 -13.86 -3.63
CA LEU A 123 -14.11 -14.57 -3.38
C LEU A 123 -14.30 -15.92 -2.68
N SER A 124 -15.53 -16.34 -2.38
CA SER A 124 -15.78 -17.60 -1.68
C SER A 124 -15.26 -18.81 -2.45
N TRP A 125 -15.14 -18.75 -3.78
CA TRP A 125 -14.55 -19.83 -4.58
C TRP A 125 -13.02 -19.85 -4.45
N VAL A 126 -12.36 -18.68 -4.46
CA VAL A 126 -10.91 -18.54 -4.25
C VAL A 126 -10.53 -19.11 -2.88
N GLY A 127 -11.30 -18.79 -1.85
CA GLY A 127 -11.08 -19.32 -0.50
C GLY A 127 -11.23 -20.84 -0.40
N ARG A 128 -12.05 -21.47 -1.26
CA ARG A 128 -12.20 -22.95 -1.32
C ARG A 128 -11.06 -23.61 -2.11
N GLU A 129 -10.64 -23.02 -3.22
CA GLU A 129 -9.61 -23.60 -4.08
C GLU A 129 -8.19 -23.36 -3.57
N HIS A 130 -7.98 -22.30 -2.78
CA HIS A 130 -6.69 -21.91 -2.24
C HIS A 130 -6.67 -21.86 -0.71
N GLU A 131 -7.51 -22.65 -0.04
CA GLU A 131 -7.52 -22.75 1.43
C GLU A 131 -6.13 -23.12 1.97
N GLU A 132 -5.40 -23.97 1.25
CA GLU A 132 -4.03 -24.37 1.59
C GLU A 132 -3.03 -23.21 1.60
N ALA A 133 -3.32 -22.09 0.93
CA ALA A 133 -2.46 -20.90 0.92
C ALA A 133 -2.66 -19.99 2.15
N VAL A 134 -3.71 -20.24 2.94
CA VAL A 134 -4.01 -19.47 4.15
C VAL A 134 -3.07 -19.89 5.27
N VAL A 135 -2.40 -18.91 5.86
CA VAL A 135 -1.56 -19.11 7.05
C VAL A 135 -2.36 -18.63 8.26
N PRO A 136 -2.61 -19.49 9.27
CA PRO A 136 -3.45 -19.17 10.44
C PRO A 136 -2.72 -18.27 11.46
N VAL A 137 -2.06 -17.22 10.96
CA VAL A 137 -1.38 -16.20 11.75
C VAL A 137 -2.19 -14.90 11.62
N PRO A 138 -2.60 -14.28 12.73
CA PRO A 138 -3.40 -13.05 12.69
C PRO A 138 -2.63 -11.89 12.05
N PRO A 139 -3.33 -10.85 11.58
CA PRO A 139 -2.69 -9.63 11.11
C PRO A 139 -1.71 -9.05 12.14
N PRO A 140 -0.52 -8.58 11.73
CA PRO A 140 0.50 -8.07 12.64
C PRO A 140 0.19 -6.65 13.16
N ALA A 141 -0.78 -5.97 12.56
CA ALA A 141 -1.20 -4.62 12.92
C ALA A 141 -2.72 -4.46 12.83
N ALA A 142 -3.22 -3.32 13.30
CA ALA A 142 -4.64 -2.97 13.13
C ALA A 142 -5.00 -2.84 11.64
N MET A 143 -6.19 -3.32 11.29
CA MET A 143 -6.77 -3.22 9.94
C MET A 143 -6.76 -1.77 9.41
N PRO A 144 -6.72 -1.56 8.08
CA PRO A 144 -6.77 -0.23 7.49
C PRO A 144 -7.96 0.60 7.98
N ARG A 145 -7.66 1.77 8.54
CA ARG A 145 -8.67 2.69 9.11
C ARG A 145 -9.52 3.27 7.99
N LYS A 146 -10.83 3.39 8.24
CA LYS A 146 -11.73 4.06 7.30
C LYS A 146 -11.52 5.57 7.37
N ILE A 147 -10.95 6.15 6.33
CA ILE A 147 -10.82 7.61 6.21
C ILE A 147 -12.12 8.19 5.66
N ARG A 148 -12.71 9.13 6.40
CA ARG A 148 -13.92 9.87 5.99
C ARG A 148 -13.57 10.94 4.95
N SER A 149 -14.57 11.63 4.42
CA SER A 149 -14.32 12.80 3.58
C SER A 149 -13.47 13.82 4.34
N VAL A 150 -12.47 14.36 3.66
CA VAL A 150 -11.52 15.34 4.21
C VAL A 150 -12.00 16.73 3.79
N THR A 151 -11.81 17.73 4.65
CA THR A 151 -11.98 19.14 4.27
C THR A 151 -10.60 19.77 4.17
N PRO A 152 -9.95 19.75 3.00
CA PRO A 152 -8.56 20.14 2.87
C PRO A 152 -8.33 21.60 3.21
N THR A 153 -7.30 21.87 4.00
CA THR A 153 -6.78 23.22 4.26
C THR A 153 -5.80 23.67 3.17
N GLN A 154 -5.22 22.71 2.45
CA GLN A 154 -4.29 22.93 1.34
C GLN A 154 -4.69 22.07 0.15
N ARG A 155 -4.43 22.55 -1.06
CA ARG A 155 -4.67 21.83 -2.31
C ARG A 155 -3.56 22.10 -3.30
N THR A 156 -3.17 21.06 -4.03
CA THR A 156 -2.36 21.16 -5.25
C THR A 156 -3.03 20.41 -6.39
N GLU A 157 -2.62 20.71 -7.62
CA GLU A 157 -3.03 19.97 -8.81
C GLU A 157 -1.86 19.18 -9.37
N HIS A 158 -2.12 17.95 -9.78
CA HIS A 158 -1.15 17.09 -10.45
C HIS A 158 -1.71 16.61 -11.77
N ARG A 159 -1.06 16.97 -12.88
CA ARG A 159 -1.40 16.45 -14.20
C ARG A 159 -0.82 15.04 -14.31
N VAL A 160 -1.67 14.03 -14.53
CA VAL A 160 -1.19 12.65 -14.68
C VAL A 160 -0.38 12.52 -15.97
N VAL A 161 0.90 12.23 -15.81
CA VAL A 161 1.90 12.08 -16.88
C VAL A 161 2.31 10.62 -17.08
N TYR A 162 3.23 10.37 -18.01
CA TYR A 162 3.64 9.02 -18.40
C TYR A 162 4.23 8.21 -17.22
N SER A 163 5.12 8.83 -16.43
CA SER A 163 5.80 8.17 -15.30
C SER A 163 4.91 7.86 -14.11
N ASP A 164 3.68 8.39 -14.10
CA ASP A 164 2.71 8.09 -13.05
C ASP A 164 2.02 6.76 -13.28
N ILE A 165 2.06 6.25 -14.52
CA ILE A 165 1.20 5.18 -14.98
C ILE A 165 1.91 3.83 -14.93
N ASP A 166 1.21 2.82 -14.40
CA ASP A 166 1.67 1.44 -14.37
C ASP A 166 1.29 0.66 -15.65
N PHE A 167 1.65 -0.64 -15.68
CA PHE A 167 1.33 -1.52 -16.80
C PHE A 167 -0.17 -1.71 -17.04
N ASN A 168 -1.02 -1.47 -16.03
CA ASN A 168 -2.48 -1.51 -16.14
C ASN A 168 -3.07 -0.20 -16.70
N ARG A 169 -2.21 0.77 -17.02
CA ARG A 169 -2.60 2.10 -17.52
C ARG A 169 -3.32 2.94 -16.46
N HIS A 170 -3.09 2.68 -15.19
CA HIS A 170 -3.61 3.44 -14.05
C HIS A 170 -2.48 4.13 -13.30
N VAL A 171 -2.81 5.16 -12.53
CA VAL A 171 -1.82 5.80 -11.64
C VAL A 171 -1.33 4.77 -10.63
N ASN A 172 0.00 4.60 -10.57
CA ASN A 172 0.66 3.67 -9.68
C ASN A 172 0.42 4.05 -8.21
N THR A 173 0.26 3.05 -7.35
CA THR A 173 0.02 3.26 -5.91
C THR A 173 1.08 4.14 -5.24
N MET A 174 2.35 3.94 -5.58
CA MET A 174 3.45 4.72 -4.99
C MET A 174 3.38 6.20 -5.38
N ARG A 175 2.89 6.50 -6.60
CA ARG A 175 2.73 7.87 -7.08
C ARG A 175 1.67 8.62 -6.27
N TYR A 176 0.59 7.96 -5.87
CA TYR A 176 -0.36 8.57 -4.92
C TYR A 176 0.30 8.86 -3.57
N ILE A 177 1.13 7.95 -3.05
CA ILE A 177 1.84 8.15 -1.78
C ILE A 177 2.76 9.36 -1.86
N GLU A 178 3.58 9.44 -2.92
CA GLU A 178 4.49 10.57 -3.15
C GLU A 178 3.72 11.90 -3.24
N MET A 179 2.66 11.97 -4.06
CA MET A 179 1.81 13.17 -4.17
C MET A 179 1.26 13.64 -2.82
N MET A 180 0.91 12.71 -1.92
CA MET A 180 0.41 13.05 -0.58
C MET A 180 1.55 13.52 0.34
N LEU A 181 2.69 12.83 0.34
CA LEU A 181 3.82 13.17 1.19
C LEU A 181 4.46 14.51 0.80
N ASP A 182 4.47 14.86 -0.49
CA ASP A 182 4.98 16.14 -0.99
C ASP A 182 4.19 17.37 -0.49
N MET A 183 3.00 17.16 0.08
CA MET A 183 2.19 18.23 0.70
C MET A 183 2.59 18.53 2.14
N LEU A 184 3.52 17.77 2.73
CA LEU A 184 3.86 17.85 4.15
C LEU A 184 5.13 18.68 4.41
N PRO A 185 5.25 19.32 5.59
CA PRO A 185 6.48 19.98 6.00
C PRO A 185 7.64 18.99 6.06
N VAL A 186 8.81 19.44 5.60
CA VAL A 186 10.03 18.62 5.55
C VAL A 186 10.45 18.14 6.93
N GLU A 187 10.20 18.94 7.98
CA GLU A 187 10.51 18.61 9.37
C GLU A 187 9.72 17.39 9.85
N LEU A 188 8.48 17.23 9.38
CA LEU A 188 7.65 16.08 9.71
C LEU A 188 8.11 14.82 8.96
N LEU A 189 8.50 14.95 7.69
CA LEU A 189 9.00 13.84 6.87
C LEU A 189 10.36 13.32 7.34
N THR A 190 11.19 14.20 7.90
CA THR A 190 12.55 13.88 8.35
C THR A 190 12.64 13.48 9.81
N CYS A 191 11.56 13.60 10.59
CA CYS A 191 11.60 13.17 11.97
C CYS A 191 11.74 11.64 12.08
N GLU A 192 12.67 11.18 12.91
CA GLU A 192 12.85 9.76 13.22
C GLU A 192 11.81 9.32 14.27
N ALA A 193 10.57 9.21 13.83
CA ALA A 193 9.45 8.76 14.65
C ALA A 193 8.66 7.65 13.94
N PRO A 194 8.06 6.71 14.69
CA PRO A 194 7.18 5.69 14.14
C PRO A 194 6.04 6.34 13.37
N VAL A 195 5.75 5.81 12.18
CA VAL A 195 4.75 6.37 11.28
C VAL A 195 3.76 5.29 10.86
N ARG A 196 2.47 5.65 10.88
CA ARG A 196 1.39 4.85 10.30
C ARG A 196 0.81 5.56 9.10
N LEU A 197 0.63 4.83 8.00
CA LEU A 197 -0.03 5.27 6.78
C LEU A 197 -1.23 4.34 6.48
N ASP A 198 -2.42 4.89 6.46
CA ASP A 198 -3.67 4.23 6.06
C ASP A 198 -4.14 4.78 4.71
N ILE A 199 -4.44 3.92 3.74
CA ILE A 199 -4.91 4.31 2.40
C ILE A 199 -6.15 3.50 2.01
N HIS A 200 -7.11 4.18 1.39
CA HIS A 200 -8.30 3.61 0.80
C HIS A 200 -8.42 4.04 -0.66
N PHE A 201 -8.31 3.07 -1.56
CA PHE A 201 -8.47 3.26 -3.01
C PHE A 201 -9.93 3.05 -3.37
N LEU A 202 -10.55 4.10 -3.91
CA LEU A 202 -11.98 4.15 -4.26
C LEU A 202 -12.19 4.05 -5.76
N LYS A 203 -11.28 4.66 -6.54
CA LYS A 203 -11.37 4.72 -8.00
C LYS A 203 -9.97 4.87 -8.61
N GLU A 204 -9.76 4.26 -9.76
CA GLU A 204 -8.55 4.42 -10.56
C GLU A 204 -8.51 5.79 -11.24
N CYS A 205 -7.31 6.38 -11.33
CA CYS A 205 -7.04 7.54 -12.18
C CYS A 205 -6.17 7.13 -13.38
N ARG A 206 -6.22 7.92 -14.46
CA ARG A 206 -5.66 7.60 -15.77
C ARG A 206 -4.80 8.72 -16.34
N PHE A 207 -3.99 8.35 -17.33
CA PHE A 207 -3.15 9.27 -18.08
C PHE A 207 -3.95 10.46 -18.60
N GLY A 208 -3.40 11.67 -18.43
CA GLY A 208 -4.05 12.86 -18.93
C GLY A 208 -5.34 13.25 -18.19
N GLN A 209 -5.55 12.78 -16.96
CA GLN A 209 -6.47 13.44 -16.01
C GLN A 209 -5.71 14.49 -15.20
N THR A 210 -6.44 15.44 -14.60
CA THR A 210 -5.85 16.36 -13.61
C THR A 210 -6.40 16.00 -12.24
N LEU A 211 -5.49 15.67 -11.32
CA LEU A 211 -5.82 15.30 -9.95
C LEU A 211 -5.79 16.53 -9.06
N SER A 212 -6.80 16.70 -8.21
CA SER A 212 -6.73 17.59 -7.06
C SER A 212 -6.28 16.78 -5.85
N VAL A 213 -5.12 17.13 -5.28
CA VAL A 213 -4.58 16.52 -4.06
C VAL A 213 -4.85 17.48 -2.90
N GLY A 214 -5.80 17.10 -2.04
CA GLY A 214 -6.14 17.86 -0.84
C GLY A 214 -5.44 17.31 0.40
N CYS A 215 -4.93 18.21 1.24
CA CYS A 215 -4.36 17.89 2.55
C CYS A 215 -5.06 18.69 3.66
N GLU A 216 -5.46 18.01 4.73
CA GLU A 216 -5.80 18.59 6.03
C GLU A 216 -4.66 18.25 7.00
N LEU A 217 -3.73 19.19 7.17
CA LEU A 217 -2.58 19.04 8.05
C LEU A 217 -2.96 19.33 9.49
N ARG A 218 -2.47 18.50 10.39
CA ARG A 218 -2.51 18.65 11.85
C ARG A 218 -1.07 18.51 12.38
N ASP A 219 -0.88 18.71 13.67
CA ASP A 219 0.46 18.77 14.28
C ASP A 219 1.38 17.56 13.91
N ARG A 220 0.94 16.34 14.22
CA ARG A 220 1.67 15.09 13.90
C ARG A 220 0.91 14.13 12.99
N SER A 221 -0.09 14.64 12.27
CA SER A 221 -0.90 13.80 11.38
C SER A 221 -1.45 14.62 10.22
N ALA A 222 -1.79 13.95 9.12
CA ALA A 222 -2.48 14.57 8.00
C ALA A 222 -3.53 13.62 7.42
N LEU A 223 -4.61 14.21 6.92
CA LEU A 223 -5.61 13.50 6.12
C LEU A 223 -5.53 13.99 4.67
N PHE A 224 -5.71 13.07 3.73
CA PHE A 224 -5.65 13.35 2.30
C PHE A 224 -6.90 12.88 1.57
N GLU A 225 -7.30 13.65 0.57
CA GLU A 225 -8.30 13.25 -0.42
C GLU A 225 -7.83 13.65 -1.81
N ILE A 226 -7.71 12.67 -2.71
CA ILE A 226 -7.35 12.87 -4.10
C ILE A 226 -8.59 12.61 -4.95
N SER A 227 -8.94 13.55 -5.83
CA SER A 227 -10.00 13.40 -6.84
C SER A 227 -9.48 13.74 -8.23
N ALA A 228 -10.10 13.17 -9.26
CA ALA A 228 -9.79 13.48 -10.65
C ALA A 228 -10.88 14.36 -11.27
N ASP A 229 -10.49 15.40 -11.99
CA ASP A 229 -11.37 16.24 -12.81
C ASP A 229 -12.59 16.82 -12.04
N GLY A 230 -12.40 17.15 -10.76
CA GLY A 230 -13.46 17.70 -9.88
C GLY A 230 -14.55 16.69 -9.47
N ALA A 231 -14.34 15.40 -9.75
CA ALA A 231 -15.29 14.33 -9.44
C ALA A 231 -15.17 13.83 -7.99
N THR A 232 -15.81 12.68 -7.72
CA THR A 232 -15.71 11.98 -6.44
C THR A 232 -14.28 11.55 -6.12
N ALA A 233 -13.99 11.38 -4.82
CA ALA A 233 -12.69 10.93 -4.33
C ALA A 233 -12.25 9.60 -4.98
N ALA A 234 -11.02 9.58 -5.47
CA ALA A 234 -10.32 8.42 -5.99
C ALA A 234 -9.48 7.74 -4.92
N VAL A 235 -8.82 8.52 -4.06
CA VAL A 235 -8.01 8.03 -2.94
C VAL A 235 -8.32 8.83 -1.69
N ARG A 236 -8.39 8.17 -0.54
CA ARG A 236 -8.34 8.80 0.77
C ARG A 236 -7.26 8.18 1.61
N ALA A 237 -6.52 8.99 2.34
CA ALA A 237 -5.47 8.48 3.21
C ALA A 237 -5.36 9.26 4.51
N GLY A 238 -4.73 8.65 5.50
CA GLY A 238 -4.30 9.29 6.73
C GLY A 238 -2.89 8.86 7.05
N VAL A 239 -2.07 9.80 7.51
CA VAL A 239 -0.72 9.54 8.02
C VAL A 239 -0.59 10.12 9.42
N GLU A 240 0.10 9.41 10.30
CA GLU A 240 0.27 9.77 11.70
C GLU A 240 1.68 9.40 12.17
N TRP A 241 2.40 10.37 12.73
CA TRP A 241 3.68 10.16 13.41
C TRP A 241 3.45 10.02 14.91
N GLN A 242 3.76 8.86 15.45
CA GLN A 242 3.59 8.55 16.86
C GLN A 242 4.77 9.12 17.66
N GLU A 243 4.60 9.33 18.96
CA GLU A 243 5.73 9.54 19.85
C GLU A 243 6.45 8.21 20.07
N ASN A 244 7.78 8.25 20.22
CA ASN A 244 8.54 7.07 20.60
C ASN A 244 7.97 6.54 21.92
N ARG A 245 7.52 5.28 21.93
CA ARG A 245 7.21 4.61 23.18
C ARG A 245 8.51 4.51 23.97
N ALA A 246 8.57 5.25 25.08
CA ALA A 246 9.66 5.18 26.06
C ALA A 246 9.78 3.77 26.66
#